data_AF-B5YB56-F1
#
_entry.id   AF-B5YB56-F1
#
_cell.length_a   1.000
_cell.length_b   1.000
_cell.length_c   1.000
_cell.angle_alpha   90.00
_cell.angle_beta   90.00
_cell.angle_gamma   90.00
#
_symmetry.space_group_name_H-M   'P 1'
#
loop_
_entity.id
_entity.type
_entity.pdbx_description
1 polymer ?
#
loop_
_entity_poly.entity_id
_entity_poly.type
_entity_poly.pdbx_seq_one_letter_code
_entity_poly.pdbx_strand_id
1 'polypeptide(L)'
;MKKKRDIKEIENSVRRIVGRMNVEDIVRKAIEHYDPPTLNGIVALDLNTGEIFSYSSIEEPTFNKNIVILYKLSVSRFPLERLFSEKDLNIAKMILGDFWNLSARDIARTLGKEFKEIEDKIFNIIMREDNPSEEIIENILDYVRKVIS
;
A
#
# COMPACT_ATOMS: atom_id res chain seq x y z
N MET A 1 21.29 2.78 34.20
CA MET A 1 19.95 2.18 34.00
C MET A 1 19.26 2.89 32.83
N LYS A 2 19.27 2.31 31.63
CA LYS A 2 18.53 2.88 30.47
C LYS A 2 17.06 2.96 30.88
N LYS A 3 16.48 4.17 30.87
CA LYS A 3 15.04 4.39 31.10
C LYS A 3 14.30 3.43 30.16
N LYS A 4 13.61 2.42 30.71
CA LYS A 4 12.45 1.82 30.06
C LYS A 4 11.49 3.00 29.84
N ARG A 5 11.57 3.69 28.71
CA ARG A 5 10.47 4.54 28.26
C ARG A 5 9.26 3.62 28.23
N ASP A 6 8.18 4.02 28.88
CA ASP A 6 7.01 3.18 28.99
C ASP A 6 6.49 2.93 27.57
N ILE A 7 6.48 1.66 27.14
CA ILE A 7 6.02 1.26 25.81
C ILE A 7 4.60 1.79 25.57
N LYS A 8 3.80 1.93 26.63
CA LYS A 8 2.46 2.49 26.59
C LYS A 8 2.45 3.99 26.28
N GLU A 9 3.42 4.76 26.80
CA GLU A 9 3.56 6.18 26.48
C GLU A 9 3.99 6.38 25.01
N ILE A 10 4.84 5.48 24.50
CA ILE A 10 5.26 5.47 23.10
C ILE A 10 4.05 5.16 22.21
N GLU A 11 3.30 4.12 22.52
CA GLU A 11 2.09 3.75 21.78
C GLU A 11 1.08 4.90 21.71
N ASN A 12 0.77 5.53 22.86
CA ASN A 12 -0.11 6.69 22.92
C ASN A 12 0.40 7.88 22.10
N SER A 13 1.72 8.00 21.94
CA SER A 13 2.33 9.06 21.11
C SER A 13 2.23 8.73 19.63
N VAL A 14 2.50 7.48 19.22
CA VAL A 14 2.33 7.02 17.83
C VAL A 14 0.88 7.17 17.39
N ARG A 15 -0.09 6.72 18.21
CA ARG A 15 -1.52 6.85 17.92
C ARG A 15 -1.93 8.32 17.68
N ARG A 16 -1.43 9.25 18.50
CA ARG A 16 -1.68 10.70 18.33
C ARG A 16 -1.05 11.27 17.06
N ILE A 17 0.13 10.78 16.66
CA ILE A 17 0.80 11.20 15.43
C ILE A 17 0.01 10.70 14.22
N VAL A 18 -0.31 9.40 14.17
CA VAL A 18 -1.09 8.81 13.07
C VAL A 18 -2.47 9.45 12.94
N GLY A 19 -3.12 9.79 14.06
CA GLY A 19 -4.39 10.53 14.05
C GLY A 19 -4.32 11.94 13.44
N ARG A 20 -3.11 12.46 13.16
CA ARG A 20 -2.88 13.74 12.45
C ARG A 20 -2.35 13.53 11.03
N MET A 21 -2.02 12.30 10.65
CA MET A 21 -1.53 11.99 9.32
C MET A 21 -2.68 11.96 8.32
N ASN A 22 -2.40 12.33 7.07
CA ASN A 22 -3.35 12.16 5.99
C ASN A 22 -3.31 10.71 5.49
N VAL A 23 -4.11 9.86 6.11
CA VAL A 23 -4.18 8.42 5.79
C VAL A 23 -4.67 8.20 4.35
N GLU A 24 -5.56 9.05 3.84
CA GLU A 24 -6.02 8.95 2.45
C GLU A 24 -4.87 9.14 1.47
N ASP A 25 -3.99 10.13 1.70
CA ASP A 25 -2.81 10.36 0.87
C ASP A 25 -1.84 9.17 0.90
N ILE A 26 -1.64 8.56 2.07
CA ILE A 26 -0.84 7.33 2.20
C ILE A 26 -1.45 6.21 1.35
N VAL A 27 -2.76 6.00 1.39
CA VAL A 27 -3.42 4.97 0.57
C VAL A 27 -3.27 5.29 -0.91
N ARG A 28 -3.46 6.55 -1.31
CA ARG A 28 -3.30 7.00 -2.70
C ARG A 28 -1.89 6.72 -3.21
N LYS A 29 -0.87 7.09 -2.44
CA LYS A 29 0.54 6.81 -2.74
C LYS A 29 0.85 5.33 -2.87
N ALA A 30 0.22 4.48 -2.04
CA ALA A 30 0.38 3.03 -2.18
C ALA A 30 -0.18 2.53 -3.52
N ILE A 31 -1.33 3.06 -3.93
CA ILE A 31 -2.01 2.65 -5.16
C ILE A 31 -1.22 3.07 -6.42
N GLU A 32 -0.49 4.19 -6.40
CA GLU A 32 0.31 4.68 -7.53
C GLU A 32 1.32 3.64 -8.08
N HIS A 33 1.84 2.77 -7.21
CA HIS A 33 2.80 1.72 -7.56
C HIS A 33 2.22 0.31 -7.48
N TYR A 34 0.92 0.21 -7.23
CA TYR A 34 0.20 -1.05 -7.13
C TYR A 34 -0.26 -1.55 -8.49
N ASP A 35 -0.01 -2.82 -8.80
CA ASP A 35 -0.45 -3.42 -10.06
C ASP A 35 -0.64 -4.94 -9.95
N PRO A 36 -1.84 -5.45 -9.65
CA PRO A 36 -2.06 -6.86 -9.42
C PRO A 36 -2.07 -7.66 -10.74
N PRO A 37 -1.64 -8.94 -10.72
CA PRO A 37 -1.04 -9.65 -9.59
C PRO A 37 0.49 -9.38 -9.43
N THR A 38 1.03 -8.41 -10.16
CA THR A 38 2.48 -8.26 -10.36
C THR A 38 3.23 -7.48 -9.28
N LEU A 39 2.65 -6.41 -8.73
CA LEU A 39 3.35 -5.43 -7.88
C LEU A 39 2.56 -5.00 -6.67
N ASN A 40 3.22 -5.10 -5.51
CA ASN A 40 2.71 -4.50 -4.28
C ASN A 40 3.05 -3.00 -4.27
N GLY A 41 2.12 -2.20 -3.76
CA GLY A 41 2.35 -0.80 -3.45
C GLY A 41 2.87 -0.64 -2.03
N ILE A 42 3.94 0.12 -1.83
CA ILE A 42 4.54 0.31 -0.51
C ILE A 42 4.74 1.80 -0.26
N VAL A 43 4.40 2.26 0.95
CA VAL A 43 4.61 3.64 1.39
C VAL A 43 5.48 3.64 2.63
N ALA A 44 6.47 4.52 2.63
CA ALA A 44 7.44 4.64 3.70
C ALA A 44 7.69 6.10 4.08
N LEU A 45 8.19 6.29 5.30
CA LEU A 45 8.64 7.54 5.89
C LEU A 45 10.16 7.51 6.02
N ASP A 46 10.84 8.53 5.48
CA ASP A 46 12.25 8.80 5.81
C ASP A 46 12.31 9.65 7.08
N LEU A 47 12.94 9.11 8.13
CA LEU A 47 13.09 9.80 9.42
C LEU A 47 14.11 10.96 9.38
N ASN A 48 15.00 10.99 8.38
CA ASN A 48 15.97 12.08 8.23
C ASN A 48 15.31 13.33 7.66
N THR A 49 14.48 13.17 6.63
CA THR A 49 13.84 14.28 5.91
C THR A 49 12.42 14.54 6.41
N GLY A 50 11.78 13.54 7.02
CA GLY A 50 10.35 13.56 7.37
C GLY A 50 9.43 13.34 6.16
N GLU A 51 9.98 13.00 4.99
CA GLU A 51 9.22 12.84 3.76
C GLU A 51 8.56 11.46 3.66
N ILE A 52 7.35 11.43 3.10
CA ILE A 52 6.60 10.22 2.78
C ILE A 52 6.73 9.96 1.28
N PHE A 53 7.20 8.76 0.93
CA PHE A 53 7.39 8.34 -0.46
C PHE A 53 6.81 6.93 -0.69
N SER A 54 6.53 6.62 -1.95
CA SER A 54 5.99 5.35 -2.41
C SER A 54 6.94 4.69 -3.41
N TYR A 55 6.88 3.37 -3.49
CA TYR A 55 7.60 2.55 -4.46
C TYR A 55 6.91 1.21 -4.66
N SER A 56 7.30 0.52 -5.73
CA SER A 56 6.83 -0.84 -6.02
C SER A 56 7.73 -1.89 -5.36
N SER A 57 7.23 -3.12 -5.18
CA SER A 57 8.06 -4.23 -4.71
C SER A 57 9.21 -4.63 -5.66
N ILE A 58 9.32 -4.07 -6.87
CA ILE A 58 10.49 -4.28 -7.75
C ILE A 58 11.69 -3.45 -7.29
N GLU A 59 11.43 -2.27 -6.74
CA GLU A 59 12.47 -1.28 -6.45
C GLU A 59 13.24 -1.58 -5.16
N GLU A 60 12.82 -2.63 -4.40
CA GLU A 60 13.32 -3.09 -3.10
C GLU A 60 14.41 -2.19 -2.47
N PRO A 61 14.04 -0.99 -1.97
CA PRO A 61 15.02 -0.10 -1.40
C PRO A 61 15.66 -0.79 -0.19
N THR A 62 16.98 -0.75 -0.11
CA THR A 62 17.71 -1.31 1.03
C THR A 62 17.33 -0.49 2.25
N PHE A 63 16.42 -1.02 3.08
CA PHE A 63 15.90 -0.31 4.23
C PHE A 63 17.03 -0.05 5.23
N ASN A 64 17.54 1.19 5.20
CA ASN A 64 18.40 1.68 6.25
C ASN A 64 17.58 1.80 7.55
N LYS A 65 18.25 1.94 8.70
CA LYS A 65 17.57 2.12 9.99
C LYS A 65 16.71 3.39 10.05
N ASN A 66 16.73 4.28 9.07
CA ASN A 66 16.02 5.55 9.07
C ASN A 66 14.76 5.53 8.20
N ILE A 67 14.41 4.39 7.57
CA ILE A 67 13.15 4.24 6.84
C ILE A 67 12.15 3.43 7.68
N VAL A 68 10.92 3.93 7.77
CA VAL A 68 9.78 3.23 8.40
C VAL A 68 8.73 2.93 7.34
N ILE A 69 8.38 1.66 7.14
CA ILE A 69 7.23 1.31 6.29
C ILE A 69 5.96 1.74 7.03
N LEU A 70 5.16 2.59 6.39
CA LEU A 70 3.88 3.03 6.92
C LEU A 70 2.77 2.07 6.52
N TYR A 71 2.70 1.73 5.24
CA TYR A 71 1.60 0.93 4.69
C TYR A 71 2.08 0.06 3.52
N LYS A 72 1.57 -1.17 3.43
CA LYS A 72 1.85 -2.09 2.33
C LYS A 72 0.55 -2.61 1.73
N LEU A 73 0.24 -2.14 0.52
CA LEU A 73 -0.88 -2.63 -0.27
C LEU A 73 -0.49 -3.90 -1.03
N SER A 74 -0.88 -5.06 -0.49
CA SER A 74 -0.58 -6.37 -1.06
C SER A 74 -1.45 -6.69 -2.29
N VAL A 75 -0.85 -7.25 -3.35
CA VAL A 75 -1.58 -7.74 -4.55
C VAL A 75 -2.63 -8.76 -4.20
N SER A 76 -2.39 -9.58 -3.17
CA SER A 76 -3.35 -10.58 -2.68
C SER A 76 -4.66 -9.98 -2.17
N ARG A 77 -4.69 -8.68 -1.83
CA ARG A 77 -5.90 -8.00 -1.32
C ARG A 77 -6.88 -7.65 -2.44
N PHE A 78 -6.39 -7.42 -3.66
CA PHE A 78 -7.22 -7.12 -4.83
C PHE A 78 -6.85 -8.02 -6.01
N PRO A 79 -7.28 -9.29 -5.98
CA PRO A 79 -7.25 -10.13 -7.18
C PRO A 79 -8.06 -9.48 -8.31
N LEU A 80 -7.74 -9.83 -9.56
CA LEU A 80 -8.30 -9.19 -10.76
C LEU A 80 -9.84 -9.25 -10.80
N GLU A 81 -10.44 -10.31 -10.25
CA GLU A 81 -11.87 -10.54 -10.15
C GLU A 81 -12.59 -9.53 -9.24
N ARG A 82 -11.87 -8.89 -8.30
CA ARG A 82 -12.42 -7.75 -7.53
C ARG A 82 -12.39 -6.46 -8.33
N LEU A 83 -11.46 -6.32 -9.27
CA LEU A 83 -11.22 -5.08 -10.02
C LEU A 83 -12.04 -5.00 -11.29
N PHE A 84 -12.20 -6.12 -12.00
CA PHE A 84 -12.91 -6.21 -13.27
C PHE A 84 -14.15 -7.09 -13.16
N SER A 85 -15.13 -6.85 -14.03
CA SER A 85 -16.26 -7.78 -14.16
C SER A 85 -15.83 -9.07 -14.85
N GLU A 86 -16.56 -10.17 -14.63
CA GLU A 86 -16.29 -11.43 -15.34
C GLU A 86 -16.32 -11.24 -16.87
N LYS A 87 -17.25 -10.42 -17.37
CA LYS A 87 -17.34 -10.05 -18.78
C LYS A 87 -16.07 -9.34 -19.26
N ASP A 88 -15.58 -8.35 -18.52
CA ASP A 88 -14.35 -7.62 -18.86
C ASP A 88 -13.15 -8.58 -18.93
N LEU A 89 -13.03 -9.47 -17.94
CA LEU A 89 -11.95 -10.45 -17.90
C LEU A 89 -12.03 -11.42 -19.08
N ASN A 90 -13.22 -11.88 -19.45
CA ASN A 90 -13.39 -12.78 -20.60
C ASN A 90 -13.07 -12.07 -21.93
N ILE A 91 -13.47 -10.81 -22.11
CA ILE A 91 -13.11 -10.03 -23.30
C ILE A 91 -11.60 -9.83 -23.37
N ALA A 92 -10.97 -9.44 -22.27
CA ALA A 92 -9.54 -9.23 -22.24
C ALA A 92 -8.77 -10.54 -22.47
N LYS A 93 -9.26 -11.69 -21.97
CA LYS A 93 -8.72 -13.04 -22.31
C LYS A 93 -8.76 -13.31 -23.81
N MET A 94 -9.90 -13.02 -24.45
CA MET A 94 -10.06 -13.24 -25.89
C MET A 94 -9.11 -12.37 -26.72
N ILE A 95 -8.82 -11.15 -26.28
CA ILE A 95 -7.93 -10.22 -26.99
C ILE A 95 -6.46 -10.54 -26.74
N LEU A 96 -6.08 -10.83 -25.48
CA LEU A 96 -4.70 -11.07 -25.07
C LEU A 96 -4.23 -12.50 -25.34
N GLY A 97 -5.16 -13.45 -25.54
CA GLY A 97 -4.84 -14.85 -25.77
C GLY A 97 -4.00 -15.44 -24.64
N ASP A 98 -2.95 -16.20 -25.00
CA ASP A 98 -2.06 -16.87 -24.04
C ASP A 98 -1.23 -15.89 -23.17
N PHE A 99 -1.23 -14.59 -23.48
CA PHE A 99 -0.61 -13.54 -22.67
C PHE A 99 -1.49 -13.08 -21.50
N TRP A 100 -2.45 -13.89 -21.02
CA TRP A 100 -3.42 -13.48 -20.00
C TRP A 100 -2.84 -13.18 -18.59
N ASN A 101 -1.58 -13.52 -18.31
CA ASN A 101 -0.92 -13.23 -17.03
C ASN A 101 -0.46 -11.76 -16.89
N LEU A 102 -1.08 -10.85 -17.63
CA LEU A 102 -0.75 -9.44 -17.63
C LEU A 102 -1.35 -8.73 -16.41
N SER A 103 -0.81 -7.54 -16.14
CA SER A 103 -1.18 -6.76 -14.97
C SER A 103 -2.55 -6.08 -15.15
N ALA A 104 -3.12 -5.55 -14.06
CA ALA A 104 -4.37 -4.81 -14.13
C ALA A 104 -4.26 -3.60 -15.07
N ARG A 105 -3.08 -2.96 -15.16
CA ARG A 105 -2.83 -1.87 -16.13
C ARG A 105 -2.96 -2.34 -17.56
N ASP A 106 -2.38 -3.47 -17.89
CA ASP A 106 -2.44 -4.04 -19.23
C ASP A 106 -3.86 -4.44 -19.63
N ILE A 107 -4.61 -5.04 -18.69
CA ILE A 107 -6.03 -5.39 -18.90
C ILE A 107 -6.86 -4.12 -19.14
N ALA A 108 -6.68 -3.09 -18.30
CA ALA A 108 -7.38 -1.81 -18.46
C ALA A 108 -7.11 -1.18 -19.83
N ARG A 109 -5.82 -1.11 -20.22
CA ARG A 109 -5.38 -0.59 -21.53
C ARG A 109 -6.00 -1.37 -22.69
N THR A 110 -6.03 -2.69 -22.59
CA THR A 110 -6.61 -3.57 -23.62
C THR A 110 -8.10 -3.33 -23.80
N LEU A 111 -8.81 -3.06 -22.71
CA LEU A 111 -10.24 -2.75 -22.71
C LEU A 111 -10.54 -1.28 -23.04
N GLY A 112 -9.51 -0.45 -23.27
CA GLY A 112 -9.67 0.98 -23.52
C GLY A 112 -10.17 1.78 -22.31
N LYS A 113 -9.92 1.27 -21.08
CA LYS A 113 -10.32 1.92 -19.82
C LYS A 113 -9.15 2.73 -19.24
N GLU A 114 -9.46 3.82 -18.58
CA GLU A 114 -8.45 4.54 -17.80
C GLU A 114 -8.09 3.75 -16.55
N PHE A 115 -6.80 3.54 -16.31
CA PHE A 115 -6.35 2.86 -15.08
C PHE A 115 -6.77 3.62 -13.82
N LYS A 116 -7.00 4.94 -13.94
CA LYS A 116 -7.45 5.78 -12.84
C LYS A 116 -8.76 5.30 -12.20
N GLU A 117 -9.67 4.77 -13.02
CA GLU A 117 -10.95 4.21 -12.53
C GLU A 117 -10.71 3.03 -11.59
N ILE A 118 -9.68 2.23 -11.86
CA ILE A 118 -9.30 1.08 -11.04
C ILE A 118 -8.64 1.54 -9.75
N GLU A 119 -7.74 2.53 -9.82
CA GLU A 119 -7.12 3.13 -8.64
C GLU A 119 -8.17 3.71 -7.69
N ASP A 120 -9.16 4.43 -8.22
CA ASP A 120 -10.26 5.00 -7.44
C ASP A 120 -11.16 3.91 -6.84
N LYS A 121 -11.41 2.83 -7.59
CA LYS A 121 -12.13 1.67 -7.07
C LYS A 121 -11.38 1.02 -5.91
N ILE A 122 -10.07 0.80 -6.03
CA ILE A 122 -9.23 0.24 -4.96
C ILE A 122 -9.28 1.15 -3.73
N PHE A 123 -9.05 2.45 -3.91
CA PHE A 123 -9.10 3.43 -2.83
C PHE A 123 -10.44 3.36 -2.08
N ASN A 124 -11.55 3.39 -2.81
CA ASN A 124 -12.88 3.34 -2.23
C ASN A 124 -13.15 2.03 -1.47
N ILE A 125 -12.63 0.90 -1.95
CA ILE A 125 -12.77 -0.38 -1.23
C ILE A 125 -11.95 -0.33 0.07
N ILE A 126 -10.69 0.11 0.03
CA ILE A 126 -9.84 0.22 1.23
C ILE A 126 -10.53 1.09 2.27
N MET A 127 -10.98 2.28 1.90
CA MET A 127 -11.59 3.24 2.83
C MET A 127 -12.95 2.78 3.38
N ARG A 128 -13.64 1.84 2.71
CA ARG A 128 -14.93 1.27 3.17
C ARG A 128 -14.80 0.00 4.00
N GLU A 129 -13.84 -0.86 3.65
CA GLU A 129 -13.67 -2.15 4.33
C GLU A 129 -13.03 -1.97 5.70
N ASP A 130 -11.96 -1.16 5.82
CA ASP A 130 -11.33 -0.80 7.10
C ASP A 130 -10.32 0.34 6.90
N ASN A 131 -10.34 1.33 7.80
CA ASN A 131 -9.35 2.41 7.78
C ASN A 131 -7.94 1.86 8.12
N PRO A 132 -6.92 2.07 7.27
CA PRO A 132 -5.57 1.51 7.48
C PRO A 132 -4.79 2.16 8.63
N SER A 133 -5.39 3.07 9.40
CA SER A 133 -4.77 3.72 10.55
C SER A 133 -4.17 2.74 11.55
N GLU A 134 -4.90 1.68 11.92
CA GLU A 134 -4.38 0.70 12.89
C GLU A 134 -3.20 -0.12 12.31
N GLU A 135 -3.24 -0.45 11.02
CA GLU A 135 -2.12 -1.11 10.34
C GLU A 135 -0.87 -0.21 10.34
N ILE A 136 -1.05 1.09 10.05
CA ILE A 136 0.03 2.08 10.07
C ILE A 136 0.61 2.21 11.49
N ILE A 137 -0.24 2.25 12.52
CA ILE A 137 0.20 2.30 13.92
C ILE A 137 1.05 1.08 14.26
N GLU A 138 0.59 -0.13 13.96
CA GLU A 138 1.34 -1.35 14.27
C GLU A 138 2.67 -1.41 13.50
N ASN A 139 2.69 -1.02 12.23
CA ASN A 139 3.93 -0.98 11.44
C ASN A 139 4.98 -0.03 12.07
N ILE A 140 4.55 1.15 12.54
CA ILE A 140 5.44 2.09 13.23
C ILE A 140 5.90 1.51 14.57
N LEU A 141 4.99 0.90 15.34
CA LEU A 141 5.33 0.30 16.63
C LEU A 141 6.32 -0.85 16.49
N ASP A 142 6.15 -1.70 15.49
CA ASP A 142 7.08 -2.78 15.18
C ASP A 142 8.46 -2.28 14.81
N TYR A 143 8.54 -1.21 14.02
CA TYR A 143 9.80 -0.54 13.77
C TYR A 143 10.41 0.00 15.07
N VAL A 144 9.63 0.70 15.91
CA VAL A 144 10.12 1.24 17.18
C VAL A 144 10.63 0.13 18.10
N ARG A 145 9.87 -0.96 18.25
CA ARG A 145 10.25 -2.16 19.03
C ARG A 145 11.59 -2.74 18.55
N LYS A 146 11.82 -2.81 17.23
CA LYS A 146 13.09 -3.29 16.66
C LYS A 146 14.27 -2.38 16.96
N VAL A 147 14.07 -1.07 17.00
CA VAL A 147 15.15 -0.09 17.23
C VAL A 147 15.51 0.06 18.72
N ILE A 148 14.54 -0.10 19.63
CA ILE A 148 14.77 0.04 21.07
C ILE A 148 15.27 -1.26 21.75
N SER A 149 15.11 -2.42 21.11
CA SER A 149 15.60 -3.72 21.58
C SER A 149 17.12 -3.81 21.49
#